data_AF-A0A965V717-F1
#
_entry.id   AF-A0A965V717-F1
#
_cell.length_a   1.000
_cell.length_b   1.000
_cell.length_c   1.000
_cell.angle_alpha   90.00
_cell.angle_beta   90.00
_cell.angle_gamma   90.00
#
_symmetry.space_group_name_H-M   'P 1'
#
loop_
_entity.id
_entity.type
_entity.pdbx_description
1 polymer ?
#
loop_
_entity_poly.entity_id
_entity_poly.type
_entity_poly.pdbx_seq_one_letter_code
_entity_poly.pdbx_strand_id
1 'polypeptide(L)'
;MFLEDSHLRDERSWVGALLNWYDLNKRDFPWRREKTTYGTWICEVMSQQTTMAVVVPRFVEFIKALPSVSDLASCSDEALRELWSGLGYYARARNLRKGALYIVEEQGGVFPDSYEG
;
A
#
# COMPACT_ATOMS: atom_id res chain seq x y z
N MET A 1 -41.97 19.37 -32.85
CA MET A 1 -41.59 20.07 -31.60
C MET A 1 -40.40 19.31 -31.04
N PHE A 2 -39.22 19.83 -31.32
CA PHE A 2 -37.93 19.24 -30.93
C PHE A 2 -37.73 19.47 -29.44
N LEU A 3 -37.60 18.40 -28.67
CA LEU A 3 -36.97 18.42 -27.35
C LEU A 3 -35.71 17.56 -27.47
N GLU A 4 -34.71 18.10 -28.14
CA GLU A 4 -33.32 17.70 -27.93
C GLU A 4 -32.83 18.49 -26.71
N ASP A 5 -33.26 18.10 -25.50
CA ASP A 5 -32.73 18.68 -24.28
C ASP A 5 -31.36 18.06 -23.97
N SER A 6 -30.37 18.92 -24.15
CA SER A 6 -28.95 18.71 -23.94
C SER A 6 -28.62 18.36 -22.49
N HIS A 7 -28.50 17.08 -22.16
CA HIS A 7 -27.83 16.66 -20.92
C HIS A 7 -26.92 15.47 -21.15
N LEU A 8 -25.96 15.62 -22.07
CA LEU A 8 -24.66 14.97 -21.90
C LEU A 8 -23.98 15.62 -20.68
N ARG A 9 -24.39 15.22 -19.46
CA ARG A 9 -23.53 15.40 -18.29
C ARG A 9 -22.24 14.68 -18.65
N ASP A 10 -21.13 15.42 -18.68
CA ASP A 10 -19.80 14.82 -18.77
C ASP A 10 -19.76 13.66 -17.76
N GLU A 11 -19.66 12.42 -18.27
CA GLU A 11 -19.71 11.18 -17.49
C GLU A 11 -18.59 11.15 -16.43
N ARG A 12 -17.61 12.07 -16.52
CA ARG A 12 -16.50 12.25 -15.58
C ARG A 12 -16.63 13.47 -14.67
N SER A 13 -17.74 14.20 -14.70
CA SER A 13 -17.95 15.40 -13.86
C SER A 13 -17.81 15.15 -12.35
N TRP A 14 -18.14 13.94 -11.87
CA TRP A 14 -17.98 13.55 -10.48
C TRP A 14 -16.51 13.32 -10.08
N VAL A 15 -15.63 13.00 -11.03
CA VAL A 15 -14.20 12.74 -10.75
C VAL A 15 -13.54 14.00 -10.21
N GLY A 16 -13.80 15.15 -10.84
CA GLY A 16 -13.28 16.44 -10.38
C GLY A 16 -13.77 16.79 -8.96
N ALA A 17 -15.05 16.54 -8.68
CA ALA A 17 -15.62 16.77 -7.35
C ALA A 17 -15.00 15.84 -6.29
N LEU A 18 -14.79 14.55 -6.62
CA LEU A 18 -14.17 13.59 -5.71
C LEU A 18 -12.70 13.92 -5.42
N LEU A 19 -11.92 14.29 -6.45
CA LEU A 19 -10.52 14.69 -6.27
C LEU A 19 -10.41 15.95 -5.41
N ASN A 20 -11.26 16.95 -5.65
CA ASN A 20 -11.30 18.16 -4.82
C ASN A 20 -11.64 17.84 -3.35
N TRP A 21 -12.64 16.98 -3.13
CA TRP A 21 -12.95 16.53 -1.77
C TRP A 21 -11.79 15.79 -1.13
N TYR A 22 -11.12 14.89 -1.87
CA TYR A 22 -9.97 14.14 -1.37
C TYR A 22 -8.82 15.08 -0.97
N ASP A 23 -8.51 16.09 -1.79
CA ASP A 23 -7.43 17.03 -1.45
C ASP A 23 -7.71 17.85 -0.20
N LEU A 24 -8.97 18.18 0.05
CA LEU A 24 -9.40 18.93 1.23
C LEU A 24 -9.55 18.05 2.49
N ASN A 25 -9.88 16.76 2.36
CA ASN A 25 -10.34 15.92 3.47
C ASN A 25 -9.50 14.65 3.69
N LYS A 26 -8.49 14.38 2.87
CA LYS A 26 -7.65 13.17 3.02
C LYS A 26 -7.05 13.11 4.42
N ARG A 27 -7.23 11.95 5.05
CA ARG A 27 -6.51 11.61 6.28
C ARG A 27 -5.01 11.56 5.99
N ASP A 28 -4.26 12.08 6.95
CA ASP A 28 -2.82 12.08 6.94
C ASP A 28 -2.29 10.72 7.43
N PHE A 29 -1.73 9.95 6.51
CA PHE A 29 -1.14 8.65 6.80
C PHE A 29 0.35 8.65 6.43
N PRO A 30 1.24 8.00 7.22
CA PRO A 30 2.69 8.05 7.01
C PRO A 30 3.13 7.70 5.58
N TRP A 31 2.57 6.63 5.01
CA TRP A 31 2.86 6.18 3.64
C TRP A 31 2.37 7.13 2.53
N ARG A 32 1.51 8.11 2.86
CA ARG A 32 1.06 9.14 1.89
C ARG A 32 1.98 10.36 1.86
N ARG A 33 2.78 10.57 2.92
CA ARG A 33 3.75 11.68 2.99
C ARG A 33 5.00 11.35 2.17
N GLU A 34 5.54 10.16 2.37
CA GLU A 34 6.69 9.62 1.63
C GLU A 34 6.25 8.42 0.81
N LYS A 35 5.89 8.70 -0.46
CA LYS A 35 5.40 7.66 -1.37
C LYS A 35 6.59 6.88 -1.94
N THR A 36 6.79 5.68 -1.43
CA THR A 36 7.72 4.70 -2.01
C THR A 36 6.94 3.46 -2.44
N THR A 37 7.43 2.75 -3.46
CA THR A 37 6.82 1.49 -3.92
C THR A 37 6.80 0.46 -2.80
N TYR A 38 7.92 0.33 -2.06
CA TYR A 38 8.01 -0.52 -0.89
C TYR A 38 7.00 -0.13 0.20
N GLY A 39 7.00 1.13 0.65
CA GLY A 39 6.09 1.60 1.69
C GLY A 39 4.62 1.44 1.33
N THR A 40 4.27 1.72 0.06
CA THR A 40 2.92 1.52 -0.46
C THR A 40 2.54 0.05 -0.44
N TRP A 41 3.42 -0.84 -0.91
CA TRP A 41 3.17 -2.28 -0.89
C TRP A 41 2.96 -2.82 0.53
N ILE A 42 3.79 -2.41 1.50
CA ILE A 42 3.65 -2.81 2.89
C ILE A 42 2.30 -2.34 3.46
N CYS A 43 1.94 -1.07 3.29
CA CYS A 43 0.70 -0.54 3.88
C CYS A 43 -0.55 -1.18 3.27
N GLU A 44 -0.55 -1.46 1.96
CA GLU A 44 -1.65 -2.14 1.29
C GLU A 44 -1.85 -3.54 1.86
N VAL A 45 -0.78 -4.34 1.99
CA VAL A 45 -0.87 -5.70 2.56
C VAL A 45 -1.29 -5.67 4.03
N MET A 46 -0.77 -4.74 4.83
CA MET A 46 -1.19 -4.58 6.23
C MET A 46 -2.67 -4.21 6.35
N SER A 47 -3.18 -3.34 5.48
CA SER A 47 -4.56 -2.82 5.51
C SER A 47 -5.64 -3.85 5.16
N GLN A 48 -5.27 -4.96 4.55
CA GLN A 48 -6.20 -6.04 4.23
C GLN A 48 -6.81 -6.63 5.51
N GLN A 49 -8.13 -6.47 5.70
CA GLN A 49 -8.85 -7.00 6.85
C GLN A 49 -8.28 -6.52 8.20
N THR A 50 -7.62 -5.35 8.24
CA THR A 50 -7.07 -4.75 9.46
C THR A 50 -7.37 -3.24 9.47
N THR A 51 -7.82 -2.71 10.61
CA THR A 51 -8.25 -1.31 10.70
C THR A 51 -7.06 -0.35 10.69
N MET A 52 -7.27 0.86 10.16
CA MET A 52 -6.21 1.89 10.12
C MET A 52 -5.68 2.28 11.51
N ALA A 53 -6.51 2.19 12.55
CA ALA A 53 -6.09 2.45 13.92
C ALA A 53 -4.98 1.49 14.39
N VAL A 54 -4.98 0.24 13.89
CA VAL A 54 -3.93 -0.75 14.17
C VAL A 54 -2.78 -0.63 13.17
N VAL A 55 -3.09 -0.45 11.89
CA VAL A 55 -2.09 -0.42 10.81
C VAL A 55 -1.11 0.74 10.96
N VAL A 56 -1.58 1.94 11.30
CA VAL A 56 -0.72 3.15 11.34
C VAL A 56 0.48 3.00 12.28
N PRO A 57 0.33 2.68 13.58
CA PRO A 57 1.49 2.53 14.47
C PRO A 57 2.39 1.35 14.06
N ARG A 58 1.81 0.23 13.63
CA ARG A 58 2.57 -0.96 13.22
C ARG A 58 3.37 -0.73 11.94
N PHE A 59 2.83 0.02 10.98
CA PHE A 59 3.54 0.42 9.78
C PHE A 59 4.78 1.24 10.11
N VAL A 60 4.67 2.22 11.03
CA VAL A 60 5.80 3.07 11.44
C VAL A 60 6.92 2.24 12.06
N GLU A 61 6.59 1.30 12.95
CA GLU A 61 7.55 0.39 13.56
C GLU A 61 8.19 -0.54 12.52
N PHE A 62 7.37 -1.09 11.61
CA PHE A 62 7.82 -2.02 10.57
C PHE A 62 8.81 -1.36 9.60
N ILE A 63 8.49 -0.19 9.04
CA ILE A 63 9.38 0.52 8.10
C ILE A 63 10.64 1.03 8.80
N LYS A 64 10.56 1.39 10.08
CA LYS A 64 11.77 1.74 10.85
C LYS A 64 12.70 0.55 11.02
N ALA A 65 12.18 -0.65 11.26
CA ALA A 65 12.96 -1.86 11.45
C ALA A 65 13.46 -2.46 10.13
N LEU A 66 12.63 -2.40 9.08
CA LEU A 66 12.88 -2.97 7.77
C LEU A 66 12.66 -1.86 6.72
N PRO A 67 13.64 -0.96 6.51
CA PRO A 67 13.44 0.23 5.67
C PRO A 67 13.41 -0.08 4.16
N SER A 68 13.89 -1.24 3.73
CA SER A 68 13.93 -1.64 2.32
C SER A 68 13.42 -3.06 2.06
N VAL A 69 13.18 -3.36 0.78
CA VAL A 69 12.83 -4.71 0.32
C VAL A 69 13.93 -5.73 0.65
N SER A 70 15.21 -5.31 0.61
CA SER A 70 16.35 -6.15 0.98
C SER A 70 16.36 -6.48 2.48
N ASP A 71 16.00 -5.52 3.33
CA ASP A 71 15.88 -5.76 4.78
C ASP A 71 14.75 -6.77 5.06
N LEU A 72 13.61 -6.62 4.38
CA LEU A 72 12.50 -7.57 4.50
C LEU A 72 12.89 -8.98 4.02
N ALA A 73 13.60 -9.08 2.89
CA ALA A 73 14.04 -10.37 2.34
C ALA A 73 14.97 -11.11 3.33
N SER A 74 15.95 -10.38 3.89
CA SER A 74 16.97 -10.90 4.81
C SER A 74 16.51 -11.09 6.26
N CYS A 75 15.38 -10.48 6.65
CA CYS A 75 14.82 -10.59 8.00
C CYS A 75 14.55 -12.04 8.42
N SER A 76 14.79 -12.36 9.70
CA SER A 76 14.46 -13.69 10.24
C SER A 76 12.94 -13.87 10.39
N ASP A 77 12.47 -15.12 10.35
CA ASP A 77 11.04 -15.42 10.55
C ASP A 77 10.57 -15.03 11.96
N GLU A 78 11.45 -15.05 12.96
CA GLU A 78 11.14 -14.62 14.33
C GLU A 78 10.95 -13.11 14.43
N ALA A 79 11.90 -12.32 13.91
CA ALA A 79 11.78 -10.86 13.88
C ALA A 79 10.56 -10.42 13.05
N LEU A 80 10.27 -11.13 11.95
CA LEU A 80 9.07 -10.87 11.15
C LEU A 80 7.78 -11.16 11.93
N ARG A 81 7.72 -12.24 12.74
CA ARG A 81 6.56 -12.50 13.62
C ARG A 81 6.35 -11.39 14.63
N GLU A 82 7.42 -10.94 15.27
CA GLU A 82 7.37 -9.87 16.27
C GLU A 82 6.86 -8.56 15.64
N LEU A 83 7.43 -8.17 14.49
CA LEU A 83 7.01 -6.99 13.72
C LEU A 83 5.60 -7.12 13.13
N TRP A 84 5.07 -8.33 12.96
CA TRP A 84 3.71 -8.56 12.46
C TRP A 84 2.68 -8.86 13.55
N SER A 85 3.10 -8.93 14.82
CA SER A 85 2.20 -9.19 15.94
C SER A 85 1.05 -8.18 15.99
N GLY A 86 -0.16 -8.66 16.32
CA GLY A 86 -1.37 -7.84 16.38
C GLY A 86 -2.03 -7.50 15.03
N LEU A 87 -1.36 -7.69 13.89
CA LEU A 87 -1.95 -7.44 12.56
C LEU A 87 -2.85 -8.59 12.09
N GLY A 88 -2.74 -9.79 12.70
CA GLY A 88 -3.51 -10.97 12.30
C GLY A 88 -3.03 -11.58 10.97
N TYR A 89 -3.48 -12.81 10.70
CA TYR A 89 -3.11 -13.59 9.50
C TYR A 89 -1.62 -13.51 9.11
N TYR A 90 -0.76 -14.11 9.93
CA TYR A 90 0.70 -14.11 9.73
C TYR A 90 1.16 -14.66 8.36
N ALA A 91 0.31 -15.42 7.66
CA ALA A 91 0.57 -15.82 6.28
C ALA A 91 0.83 -14.64 5.33
N ARG A 92 0.20 -13.47 5.56
CA ARG A 92 0.46 -12.25 4.77
C ARG A 92 1.91 -11.80 4.90
N ALA A 93 2.45 -11.73 6.12
CA ALA A 93 3.84 -11.36 6.37
C ALA A 93 4.81 -12.32 5.67
N ARG A 94 4.56 -13.62 5.76
CA ARG A 94 5.39 -14.63 5.09
C ARG A 94 5.37 -14.49 3.57
N ASN A 95 4.19 -14.27 2.99
CA ASN A 95 4.07 -14.07 1.54
C ASN A 95 4.73 -12.76 1.10
N LEU A 96 4.65 -11.71 1.92
CA LEU A 96 5.36 -10.45 1.70
C LEU A 96 6.87 -10.67 1.67
N ARG A 97 7.42 -11.40 2.64
CA ARG A 97 8.85 -11.76 2.66
C ARG A 97 9.25 -12.64 1.48
N LYS A 98 8.41 -13.60 1.07
CA LYS A 98 8.65 -14.39 -0.16
C LYS A 98 8.71 -13.52 -1.42
N GLY A 99 7.79 -12.55 -1.54
CA GLY A 99 7.84 -11.57 -2.63
C GLY A 99 9.09 -10.70 -2.58
N ALA A 100 9.53 -10.31 -1.38
CA ALA A 100 10.75 -9.53 -1.21
C ALA A 100 12.01 -10.33 -1.63
N LEU A 101 12.07 -11.61 -1.28
CA LEU A 101 13.13 -12.52 -1.74
C LEU A 101 13.16 -12.58 -3.27
N TYR A 102 12.01 -12.82 -3.91
CA TYR A 102 11.92 -12.83 -5.38
C TYR A 102 12.39 -11.52 -6.01
N ILE A 103 11.96 -10.37 -5.49
CA ILE A 103 12.37 -9.05 -5.99
C ILE A 103 13.90 -8.87 -5.88
N VAL A 104 14.49 -9.30 -4.77
CA VAL A 104 15.94 -9.16 -4.55
C VAL A 104 16.74 -10.14 -5.42
N GLU A 105 16.32 -11.40 -5.47
CA GLU A 105 17.07 -12.49 -6.13
C GLU A 105 16.91 -12.46 -7.65
N GLU A 106 15.68 -12.23 -8.14
CA GLU A 106 15.36 -12.35 -9.58
C GLU A 106 15.28 -11.00 -10.29
N GLN A 107 14.95 -9.91 -9.57
CA GLN A 107 14.75 -8.57 -10.14
C GLN A 107 15.82 -7.55 -9.68
N GLY A 108 16.88 -8.01 -9.02
CA GLY A 108 17.98 -7.15 -8.58
C GLY A 108 17.58 -6.07 -7.58
N GLY A 109 16.50 -6.28 -6.82
CA GLY A 109 15.94 -5.33 -5.86
C GLY A 109 14.99 -4.28 -6.47
N VAL A 110 14.68 -4.39 -7.77
CA VAL A 110 13.78 -3.47 -8.47
C VAL A 110 12.37 -4.05 -8.52
N PHE A 111 11.38 -3.25 -8.11
CA PHE A 111 9.98 -3.64 -8.23
C PHE A 111 9.54 -3.63 -9.71
N PRO A 112 8.68 -4.58 -10.14
CA PRO A 112 8.03 -4.50 -11.45
C PRO A 112 7.32 -3.15 -11.63
N ASP A 113 7.45 -2.56 -12.82
CA ASP A 113 6.87 -1.26 -13.17
C ASP A 113 5.57 -1.38 -13.98
N SER A 114 5.19 -2.61 -14.34
CA SER A 114 4.00 -2.96 -15.10
C SER A 114 3.11 -3.93 -14.30
N TYR A 115 1.81 -3.98 -14.63
CA TYR A 115 0.90 -4.98 -14.05
C TYR A 115 1.16 -6.39 -14.57
N GLU A 116 1.67 -6.52 -15.80
CA GLU A 116 1.94 -7.80 -16.44
C GLU A 116 3.28 -8.41 -15.96
N GLY A 117 4.11 -7.61 -15.31
CA GLY A 117 5.50 -7.94 -14.97
C GLY A 117 6.48 -7.15 -15.81
#